data_AF-A0AAE0GJD3-F1
#
_entry.id   AF-A0AAE0GJD3-F1
#
_cell.length_a   1.000
_cell.length_b   1.000
_cell.length_c   1.000
_cell.angle_alpha   90.00
_cell.angle_beta   90.00
_cell.angle_gamma   90.00
#
_symmetry.space_group_name_H-M   'P 1'
#
loop_
_entity.id
_entity.type
_entity.pdbx_description
1 polymer ?
#
loop_
_entity_poly.entity_id
_entity_poly.type
_entity_poly.pdbx_seq_one_letter_code
_entity_poly.pdbx_strand_id
1 'polypeptide(L)'
;MLPTSRKVSPENKFHEVNVLHALGEQNAGLAPAKVEKFLTSLGINYSMYRSTQSTLHKHVGKEIVAMANKSCENAVIEEAIATKDSGAATGGVVQLHVSGDAAWPNRGSGRSYASFCGMFVLVGALRKSILSASIFDKMCFTCEHAEKQKRQAPKHDCWRGARGIFCEDNPDWRGSSEAMEAEGAVMCVKGIGAYTFCEPCDFSKARVSKFTSDEDSNMISAATPETLNL
;
A
#
# COMPACT_ATOMS: atom_id res chain seq x y z
N MET A 1 -32.40 -10.75 -0.68
CA MET A 1 -32.13 -9.67 0.29
C MET A 1 -30.70 -9.84 0.75
N LEU A 2 -29.81 -8.86 0.51
CA LEU A 2 -28.45 -8.93 1.08
C LEU A 2 -28.59 -8.81 2.60
N PRO A 3 -27.98 -9.71 3.38
CA PRO A 3 -28.42 -9.91 4.74
C PRO A 3 -27.69 -9.00 5.75
N THR A 4 -28.42 -8.29 6.61
CA THR A 4 -27.81 -7.27 7.46
C THR A 4 -28.13 -7.44 8.94
N SER A 5 -27.06 -7.65 9.71
CA SER A 5 -27.05 -7.47 11.16
C SER A 5 -26.35 -6.16 11.47
N ARG A 6 -26.79 -5.49 12.53
CA ARG A 6 -26.09 -4.32 13.07
C ARG A 6 -24.72 -4.66 13.67
N LYS A 7 -24.50 -5.93 14.03
CA LYS A 7 -23.26 -6.39 14.68
C LYS A 7 -22.36 -7.12 13.69
N VAL A 8 -21.12 -6.65 13.58
CA VAL A 8 -20.02 -7.42 12.97
C VAL A 8 -19.58 -8.43 14.04
N SER A 9 -19.93 -9.70 13.85
CA SER A 9 -19.55 -10.77 14.77
C SER A 9 -19.43 -12.08 13.97
N PRO A 10 -18.38 -12.89 14.17
CA PRO A 10 -18.25 -14.20 13.53
C PRO A 10 -19.45 -15.12 13.78
N GLU A 11 -20.09 -14.98 14.96
CA GLU A 11 -21.27 -15.74 15.39
C GLU A 11 -22.53 -15.45 14.53
N ASN A 12 -22.50 -14.39 13.73
CA ASN A 12 -23.61 -14.00 12.88
C ASN A 12 -23.57 -14.79 11.56
N LYS A 13 -24.66 -15.50 11.26
CA LYS A 13 -24.85 -16.25 10.00
C LYS A 13 -24.65 -15.45 8.71
N PHE A 14 -24.63 -14.13 8.79
CA PHE A 14 -24.44 -13.22 7.66
C PHE A 14 -23.07 -12.54 7.64
N HIS A 15 -22.18 -12.88 8.57
CA HIS A 15 -20.87 -12.26 8.69
C HIS A 15 -20.02 -12.48 7.44
N GLU A 16 -19.93 -13.72 6.97
CA GLU A 16 -19.13 -14.10 5.81
C GLU A 16 -19.56 -13.34 4.55
N VAL A 17 -20.86 -13.32 4.24
CA VAL A 17 -21.41 -12.60 3.08
C VAL A 17 -21.08 -11.10 3.15
N ASN A 18 -21.11 -10.52 4.34
CA ASN A 18 -20.82 -9.09 4.52
C ASN A 18 -19.32 -8.79 4.38
N VAL A 19 -18.44 -9.70 4.80
CA VAL A 19 -16.99 -9.62 4.56
C VAL A 19 -16.69 -9.73 3.07
N LEU A 20 -17.26 -10.73 2.39
CA LEU A 20 -17.11 -10.92 0.94
C LEU A 20 -17.63 -9.72 0.13
N HIS A 21 -18.73 -9.10 0.58
CA HIS A 21 -19.24 -7.88 -0.03
C HIS A 21 -18.24 -6.72 0.08
N ALA A 22 -17.70 -6.47 1.27
CA ALA A 22 -16.69 -5.43 1.49
C ALA A 22 -15.41 -5.68 0.68
N LEU A 23 -14.97 -6.94 0.60
CA LEU A 23 -13.85 -7.36 -0.24
C LEU A 23 -14.13 -7.11 -1.73
N GLY A 24 -15.32 -7.49 -2.21
CA GLY A 24 -15.74 -7.25 -3.59
C GLY A 24 -15.79 -5.77 -3.95
N GLU A 25 -16.28 -4.93 -3.04
CA GLU A 25 -16.26 -3.46 -3.19
C GLU A 25 -14.84 -2.91 -3.34
N GLN A 26 -13.91 -3.33 -2.48
CA GLN A 26 -12.52 -2.87 -2.54
C GLN A 26 -11.81 -3.37 -3.80
N ASN A 27 -12.00 -4.64 -4.16
CA ASN A 27 -11.41 -5.23 -5.36
C ASN A 27 -11.92 -4.57 -6.65
N ALA A 28 -13.20 -4.20 -6.69
CA ALA A 28 -13.81 -3.52 -7.83
C ALA A 28 -13.58 -2.00 -7.84
N GLY A 29 -12.95 -1.42 -6.81
CA GLY A 29 -12.81 0.03 -6.66
C GLY A 29 -14.16 0.76 -6.56
N LEU A 30 -15.16 0.12 -5.96
CA LEU A 30 -16.51 0.66 -5.84
C LEU A 30 -16.81 1.14 -4.42
N ALA A 31 -17.28 2.38 -4.31
CA ALA A 31 -17.83 2.90 -3.08
C ALA A 31 -19.22 2.28 -2.80
N PRO A 32 -19.66 2.17 -1.53
CA PRO A 32 -20.96 1.58 -1.19
C PRO A 32 -22.14 2.22 -1.91
N ALA A 33 -22.10 3.53 -2.16
CA ALA A 33 -23.14 4.23 -2.90
C ALA A 33 -23.25 3.79 -4.37
N LYS A 34 -22.15 3.34 -5.00
CA LYS A 34 -22.17 2.81 -6.37
C LYS A 34 -22.78 1.41 -6.40
N VAL A 35 -22.42 0.56 -5.45
CA VAL A 35 -22.97 -0.80 -5.33
C VAL A 35 -24.46 -0.75 -5.00
N GLU A 36 -24.88 0.13 -4.09
CA GLU A 36 -26.29 0.36 -3.78
C GLU A 36 -27.09 0.72 -5.03
N LYS A 37 -26.64 1.72 -5.80
CA LYS A 37 -27.30 2.12 -7.06
C LYS A 37 -27.38 0.98 -8.07
N PHE A 38 -26.29 0.23 -8.25
CA PHE A 38 -26.25 -0.92 -9.15
C PHE A 38 -27.27 -1.98 -8.72
N LEU A 39 -27.29 -2.38 -7.46
CA LEU A 39 -28.21 -3.40 -6.96
C LEU A 39 -29.67 -2.95 -7.01
N THR A 40 -29.95 -1.69 -6.66
CA THR A 40 -31.30 -1.12 -6.80
C THR A 40 -31.77 -1.12 -8.25
N SER A 41 -30.89 -0.86 -9.22
CA SER A 41 -31.25 -0.92 -10.65
C SER A 41 -31.62 -2.33 -11.11
N LEU A 42 -31.14 -3.38 -10.42
CA LEU A 42 -31.50 -4.78 -10.64
C LEU A 42 -32.72 -5.24 -9.82
N GLY A 43 -33.38 -4.34 -9.09
CA GLY A 43 -34.47 -4.68 -8.17
C GLY A 43 -34.01 -5.42 -6.91
N ILE A 44 -32.72 -5.40 -6.60
CA ILE A 44 -32.13 -6.04 -5.42
C ILE A 44 -32.08 -5.01 -4.28
N ASN A 45 -32.85 -5.26 -3.22
CA ASN A 45 -32.80 -4.42 -2.03
C ASN A 45 -31.47 -4.54 -1.27
N TYR A 46 -30.79 -3.41 -1.15
CA TYR A 46 -29.56 -3.22 -0.38
C TYR A 46 -29.87 -2.52 0.95
N SER A 47 -29.48 -3.11 2.09
CA SER A 47 -29.91 -2.66 3.43
C SER A 47 -28.78 -2.72 4.46
N MET A 48 -27.53 -2.41 4.05
CA MET A 48 -26.42 -2.41 4.99
C MET A 48 -26.24 -1.03 5.63
N TYR A 49 -26.14 -1.02 6.96
CA TYR A 49 -25.87 0.21 7.70
C TYR A 49 -24.47 0.73 7.33
N ARG A 50 -24.36 2.03 7.07
CA ARG A 50 -23.08 2.69 6.71
C ARG A 50 -21.99 2.47 7.77
N SER A 51 -22.37 2.45 9.05
CA SER A 51 -21.45 2.16 10.16
C SER A 51 -20.88 0.75 10.06
N THR A 52 -21.72 -0.25 9.80
CA THR A 52 -21.30 -1.64 9.59
C THR A 52 -20.38 -1.78 8.37
N GLN A 53 -20.74 -1.18 7.24
CA GLN A 53 -19.89 -1.15 6.04
C GLN A 53 -18.52 -0.55 6.34
N SER A 54 -18.49 0.62 7.01
CA SER A 54 -17.23 1.30 7.33
C SER A 54 -16.32 0.44 8.21
N THR A 55 -16.90 -0.25 9.20
CA THR A 55 -16.15 -1.19 10.05
C THR A 55 -15.61 -2.37 9.24
N LEU A 56 -16.42 -2.97 8.37
CA LEU A 56 -16.01 -4.09 7.53
C LEU A 56 -14.93 -3.68 6.54
N HIS A 57 -15.06 -2.52 5.89
CA HIS A 57 -14.07 -1.97 4.96
C HIS A 57 -12.71 -1.77 5.65
N LYS A 58 -12.71 -1.21 6.86
CA LYS A 58 -11.48 -1.04 7.64
C LYS A 58 -10.85 -2.38 8.01
N HIS A 59 -11.67 -3.35 8.43
CA HIS A 59 -11.17 -4.67 8.78
C HIS A 59 -10.57 -5.39 7.57
N VAL A 60 -11.33 -5.52 6.48
CA VAL A 60 -10.87 -6.15 5.23
C VAL A 60 -9.64 -5.44 4.67
N GLY A 61 -9.61 -4.10 4.71
CA GLY A 61 -8.45 -3.34 4.23
C GLY A 61 -7.17 -3.62 5.03
N LYS A 62 -7.27 -3.81 6.36
CA LYS A 62 -6.12 -4.22 7.19
C LYS A 62 -5.62 -5.62 6.81
N GLU A 63 -6.53 -6.56 6.61
CA GLU A 63 -6.17 -7.93 6.21
C GLU A 63 -5.54 -7.97 4.80
N ILE A 64 -6.03 -7.17 3.85
CA ILE A 64 -5.42 -7.04 2.52
C ILE A 64 -3.99 -6.53 2.62
N VAL A 65 -3.75 -5.48 3.43
CA VAL A 65 -2.41 -4.95 3.64
C VAL A 65 -1.50 -5.99 4.30
N ALA A 66 -1.99 -6.73 5.31
CA ALA A 66 -1.23 -7.78 5.96
C ALA A 66 -0.85 -8.91 4.98
N MET A 67 -1.77 -9.34 4.11
CA MET A 67 -1.50 -10.32 3.07
C MET A 67 -0.49 -9.79 2.04
N ALA A 68 -0.62 -8.53 1.62
CA ALA A 68 0.31 -7.89 0.69
C ALA A 68 1.73 -7.83 1.27
N ASN A 69 1.86 -7.50 2.57
CA ASN A 69 3.14 -7.49 3.27
C ASN A 69 3.80 -8.87 3.24
N LYS A 70 3.08 -9.91 3.64
CA LYS A 70 3.59 -11.29 3.63
C LYS A 70 3.95 -11.77 2.22
N SER A 71 3.18 -11.37 1.21
CA SER A 71 3.49 -11.69 -0.18
C SER A 71 4.79 -11.03 -0.63
N CYS A 72 5.03 -9.77 -0.26
CA CYS A 72 6.24 -9.04 -0.57
C CYS A 72 7.46 -9.58 0.19
N GLU A 73 7.30 -10.00 1.45
CA GLU A 73 8.33 -10.70 2.22
C GLU A 73 8.87 -11.92 1.48
N ASN A 74 7.97 -12.79 1.04
CA ASN A 74 8.33 -13.98 0.28
C ASN A 74 8.99 -13.61 -1.06
N ALA A 75 8.46 -12.61 -1.76
CA ALA A 75 9.02 -12.14 -3.02
C ALA A 75 10.45 -11.60 -2.86
N VAL A 76 10.73 -10.86 -1.79
CA VAL A 76 12.08 -10.37 -1.44
C VAL A 76 13.03 -11.53 -1.19
N ILE A 77 12.60 -12.57 -0.48
CA ILE A 77 13.40 -13.78 -0.24
C ILE A 77 13.71 -14.49 -1.56
N GLU A 78 12.71 -14.72 -2.40
CA GLU A 78 12.88 -15.42 -3.68
C GLU A 78 13.77 -14.64 -4.66
N GLU A 79 13.64 -13.32 -4.69
CA GLU A 79 14.50 -12.44 -5.50
C GLU A 79 15.93 -12.45 -4.97
N ALA A 80 16.12 -12.40 -3.65
CA ALA A 80 17.44 -12.40 -3.06
C ALA A 80 18.18 -13.73 -3.27
N ILE A 81 17.47 -14.87 -3.19
CA ILE A 81 18.03 -16.19 -3.53
C ILE A 81 18.44 -16.22 -5.01
N ALA A 82 17.55 -15.82 -5.92
CA ALA A 82 17.87 -15.79 -7.35
C ALA A 82 19.07 -14.88 -7.68
N THR A 83 19.15 -13.73 -7.00
CA THR A 83 20.25 -12.78 -7.14
C THR A 83 21.57 -13.36 -6.63
N LYS A 84 21.55 -14.04 -5.47
CA LYS A 84 22.71 -14.77 -4.96
C LYS A 84 23.18 -15.85 -5.93
N ASP A 85 22.27 -16.65 -6.46
CA ASP A 85 22.58 -17.74 -7.39
C ASP A 85 23.20 -17.23 -8.70
N SER A 86 22.83 -16.01 -9.13
CA SER A 86 23.47 -15.32 -10.25
C SER A 86 24.88 -14.77 -9.97
N GLY A 87 25.39 -14.89 -8.75
CA GLY A 87 26.72 -14.42 -8.34
C GLY A 87 26.78 -12.97 -7.87
N ALA A 88 25.65 -12.28 -7.72
CA ALA A 88 25.58 -10.87 -7.33
C ALA A 88 25.52 -10.67 -5.78
N ALA A 89 26.32 -11.44 -5.05
CA ALA A 89 26.51 -11.28 -3.61
C ALA A 89 27.91 -10.72 -3.33
N THR A 90 28.02 -9.68 -2.49
CA THR A 90 29.30 -9.08 -2.12
C THR A 90 29.34 -8.90 -0.61
N GLY A 91 30.32 -9.51 0.06
CA GLY A 91 30.49 -9.38 1.52
C GLY A 91 29.32 -9.90 2.35
N GLY A 92 28.60 -10.94 1.88
CA GLY A 92 27.43 -11.50 2.58
C GLY A 92 26.15 -10.66 2.44
N VAL A 93 26.15 -9.66 1.55
CA VAL A 93 24.99 -8.83 1.20
C VAL A 93 24.60 -9.09 -0.25
N VAL A 94 23.31 -9.38 -0.47
CA VAL A 94 22.75 -9.57 -1.82
C VAL A 94 22.41 -8.22 -2.43
N GLN A 95 22.89 -7.97 -3.66
CA GLN A 95 22.76 -6.69 -4.37
C GLN A 95 21.57 -6.74 -5.35
N LEU A 96 20.39 -6.34 -4.89
CA LEU A 96 19.16 -6.40 -5.67
C LEU A 96 19.13 -5.33 -6.77
N HIS A 97 18.79 -5.75 -7.98
CA HIS A 97 18.42 -4.86 -9.08
C HIS A 97 16.90 -4.76 -9.13
N VAL A 98 16.39 -3.53 -9.15
CA VAL A 98 14.96 -3.29 -9.04
C VAL A 98 14.51 -2.20 -10.01
N SER A 99 13.24 -2.25 -10.40
CA SER A 99 12.58 -1.17 -11.13
C SER A 99 11.44 -0.61 -10.28
N GLY A 100 11.18 0.69 -10.41
CA GLY A 100 10.06 1.37 -9.76
C GLY A 100 8.99 1.77 -10.77
N ASP A 101 7.74 1.81 -10.33
CA ASP A 101 6.64 2.44 -11.05
C ASP A 101 5.62 3.00 -10.05
N ALA A 102 4.82 3.97 -10.46
CA ALA A 102 3.84 4.61 -9.62
C ALA A 102 2.49 4.83 -10.30
N ALA A 103 1.42 4.71 -9.51
CA ALA A 103 0.05 4.89 -9.96
C ALA A 103 -0.63 6.04 -9.22
N TRP A 104 -1.10 7.02 -9.99
CA TRP A 104 -1.82 8.21 -9.51
C TRP A 104 -3.21 8.27 -10.15
N PRO A 105 -4.31 8.07 -9.40
CA PRO A 105 -5.66 8.00 -9.98
C PRO A 105 -6.13 9.27 -10.70
N ASN A 106 -5.66 10.45 -10.26
CA ASN A 106 -5.90 11.71 -10.97
C ASN A 106 -4.65 12.17 -11.70
N ARG A 107 -4.23 11.43 -12.75
CA ARG A 107 -3.29 11.94 -13.76
C ARG A 107 -4.08 12.73 -14.81
N GLY A 108 -4.56 13.93 -14.44
CA GLY A 108 -5.29 14.78 -15.39
C GLY A 108 -4.34 15.29 -16.49
N SER A 109 -4.67 15.01 -17.77
CA SER A 109 -4.06 15.52 -19.02
C SER A 109 -2.54 15.81 -19.03
N GLY A 110 -1.75 15.10 -18.22
CA GLY A 110 -0.30 15.32 -18.05
C GLY A 110 0.11 16.65 -17.39
N ARG A 111 -0.80 17.43 -16.81
CA ARG A 111 -0.50 18.76 -16.22
C ARG A 111 -1.16 19.04 -14.87
N SER A 112 -1.96 18.12 -14.35
CA SER A 112 -2.63 18.27 -13.06
C SER A 112 -2.21 17.16 -12.12
N TYR A 113 -1.28 17.47 -11.22
CA TYR A 113 -0.83 16.60 -10.14
C TYR A 113 -1.65 16.84 -8.87
N ALA A 114 -2.95 16.56 -8.96
CA ALA A 114 -3.92 16.80 -7.88
C ALA A 114 -4.47 15.49 -7.29
N SER A 115 -3.67 14.41 -7.32
CA SER A 115 -4.08 13.12 -6.75
C SER A 115 -4.14 13.18 -5.22
N PHE A 116 -5.28 12.76 -4.67
CA PHE A 116 -5.46 12.64 -3.23
C PHE A 116 -4.83 11.38 -2.66
N CYS A 117 -4.61 10.36 -3.48
CA CYS A 117 -3.96 9.14 -3.11
C CYS A 117 -3.03 8.67 -4.22
N GLY A 118 -2.21 7.69 -3.91
CA GLY A 118 -1.51 6.92 -4.93
C GLY A 118 -0.63 5.86 -4.36
N MET A 119 0.12 5.21 -5.23
CA MET A 119 0.91 4.06 -4.88
C MET A 119 2.21 4.06 -5.67
N PHE A 120 3.29 3.67 -5.03
CA PHE A 120 4.56 3.36 -5.67
C PHE A 120 4.86 1.88 -5.44
N VAL A 121 5.35 1.18 -6.45
CA VAL A 121 5.74 -0.23 -6.37
C VAL A 121 7.17 -0.41 -6.82
N LEU A 122 7.85 -1.35 -6.19
CA LEU A 122 9.22 -1.71 -6.50
C LEU A 122 9.26 -3.19 -6.88
N VAL A 123 9.80 -3.46 -8.06
CA VAL A 123 9.73 -4.75 -8.75
C VAL A 123 11.13 -5.32 -8.91
N GLY A 124 11.30 -6.61 -8.61
CA GLY A 124 12.58 -7.33 -8.74
C GLY A 124 12.95 -7.57 -10.20
N ALA A 125 14.23 -7.43 -10.54
CA ALA A 125 14.70 -7.61 -11.90
C ALA A 125 14.70 -9.06 -12.37
N LEU A 126 14.85 -10.05 -11.47
CA LEU A 126 14.97 -11.46 -11.85
C LEU A 126 13.61 -12.17 -11.83
N ARG A 127 12.90 -12.12 -10.71
CA ARG A 127 11.58 -12.75 -10.51
C ARG A 127 10.43 -11.91 -11.06
N LYS A 128 10.65 -10.62 -11.34
CA LYS A 128 9.61 -9.69 -11.81
C LYS A 128 8.42 -9.57 -10.84
N SER A 129 8.63 -9.92 -9.57
CA SER A 129 7.65 -9.82 -8.50
C SER A 129 7.73 -8.45 -7.82
N ILE A 130 6.62 -8.02 -7.22
CA ILE A 130 6.60 -6.81 -6.37
C ILE A 130 7.31 -7.16 -5.06
N LEU A 131 8.40 -6.45 -4.79
CA LEU A 131 9.22 -6.62 -3.59
C LEU A 131 8.79 -5.70 -2.46
N SER A 132 8.28 -4.52 -2.80
CA SER A 132 7.77 -3.53 -1.86
C SER A 132 6.79 -2.60 -2.55
N ALA A 133 5.86 -2.04 -1.78
CA ALA A 133 4.97 -0.99 -2.24
C ALA A 133 4.85 0.10 -1.16
N SER A 134 4.49 1.30 -1.57
CA SER A 134 4.07 2.36 -0.65
C SER A 134 2.78 2.97 -1.14
N ILE A 135 1.88 3.29 -0.21
CA ILE A 135 0.54 3.81 -0.46
C ILE A 135 0.43 5.15 0.26
N PHE A 136 -0.08 6.14 -0.46
CA PHE A 136 -0.28 7.49 0.02
C PHE A 136 -1.77 7.82 0.04
N ASP A 137 -2.23 8.47 1.11
CA ASP A 137 -3.55 9.09 1.18
C ASP A 137 -3.44 10.45 1.87
N LYS A 138 -3.97 11.49 1.22
CA LYS A 138 -4.03 12.86 1.74
C LYS A 138 -5.27 13.10 2.58
N MET A 139 -6.28 12.25 2.43
CA MET A 139 -7.59 12.50 3.00
C MET A 139 -7.82 11.63 4.23
N CYS A 140 -8.36 12.27 5.26
CA CYS A 140 -8.97 11.55 6.36
C CYS A 140 -10.09 12.40 6.89
N PHE A 141 -11.32 11.90 6.77
CA PHE A 141 -12.51 12.62 7.21
C PHE A 141 -12.43 13.06 8.68
N THR A 142 -11.93 12.19 9.56
CA THR A 142 -11.79 12.50 11.00
C THR A 142 -10.80 13.64 11.23
N CYS A 143 -9.67 13.63 10.53
CA CYS A 143 -8.68 14.70 10.61
C CYS A 143 -9.19 16.01 10.01
N GLU A 144 -9.74 15.97 8.79
CA GLU A 144 -10.27 17.16 8.10
C GLU A 144 -11.40 17.81 8.89
N HIS A 145 -12.29 17.00 9.46
CA HIS A 145 -13.37 17.52 10.28
C HIS A 145 -12.84 18.17 11.57
N ALA A 146 -11.83 17.58 12.22
CA ALA A 146 -11.20 18.20 13.38
C ALA A 146 -10.48 19.52 13.04
N GLU A 147 -9.78 19.56 11.91
CA GLU A 147 -9.10 20.75 11.39
C GLU A 147 -10.08 21.89 11.07
N LYS A 148 -11.19 21.58 10.38
CA LYS A 148 -12.28 22.54 10.12
C LYS A 148 -12.88 23.10 11.41
N GLN A 149 -12.93 22.29 12.46
CA GLN A 149 -13.43 22.69 13.78
C GLN A 149 -12.33 23.28 14.69
N LYS A 150 -11.12 23.51 14.17
CA LYS A 150 -9.96 24.01 14.92
C LYS A 150 -9.68 23.25 16.22
N ARG A 151 -9.85 21.92 16.19
CA ARG A 151 -9.64 21.02 17.32
C ARG A 151 -8.67 19.90 16.96
N GLN A 152 -8.07 19.28 17.99
CA GLN A 152 -7.28 18.07 17.80
C GLN A 152 -8.17 16.92 17.33
N ALA A 153 -7.70 16.16 16.34
CA ALA A 153 -8.39 14.95 15.91
C ALA A 153 -8.41 13.92 17.05
N PRO A 154 -9.55 13.27 17.32
CA PRO A 154 -9.59 12.17 18.29
C PRO A 154 -8.71 11.02 17.80
N LYS A 155 -8.22 10.19 18.73
CA LYS A 155 -7.48 8.96 18.39
C LYS A 155 -8.36 8.07 17.49
N HIS A 156 -7.82 7.69 16.34
CA HIS A 156 -8.51 6.84 15.36
C HIS A 156 -7.50 6.13 14.47
N ASP A 157 -7.95 5.12 13.73
CA ASP A 157 -7.18 4.47 12.67
C ASP A 157 -7.07 5.43 11.49
N CYS A 158 -6.06 6.32 11.52
CA CYS A 158 -5.82 7.29 10.47
C CYS A 158 -5.17 6.62 9.28
N TRP A 159 -5.81 6.73 8.10
CA TRP A 159 -5.25 6.27 6.82
C TRP A 159 -4.56 7.39 6.05
N ARG A 160 -4.71 8.65 6.49
CA ARG A 160 -3.92 9.76 5.94
C ARG A 160 -2.45 9.55 6.30
N GLY A 161 -1.59 9.82 5.33
CA GLY A 161 -0.16 9.69 5.45
C GLY A 161 0.43 8.85 4.34
N ALA A 162 1.65 8.41 4.56
CA ALA A 162 2.34 7.45 3.71
C ALA A 162 2.50 6.14 4.47
N ARG A 163 2.26 5.01 3.80
CA ARG A 163 2.48 3.68 4.37
C ARG A 163 3.32 2.88 3.42
N GLY A 164 4.45 2.39 3.89
CA GLY A 164 5.24 1.40 3.18
C GLY A 164 4.82 0.00 3.58
N ILE A 165 4.91 -0.95 2.65
CA ILE A 165 5.19 -2.33 3.00
C ILE A 165 6.52 -2.30 3.77
N PHE A 166 6.56 -2.92 4.96
CA PHE A 166 7.66 -2.85 5.96
C PHE A 166 7.76 -1.57 6.81
N CYS A 167 6.91 -0.55 6.59
CA CYS A 167 6.86 0.62 7.48
C CYS A 167 5.66 0.50 8.43
N GLU A 168 5.93 0.29 9.72
CA GLU A 168 4.90 0.36 10.76
C GLU A 168 4.46 1.81 11.03
N ASP A 169 5.34 2.77 10.76
CA ASP A 169 5.05 4.19 10.88
C ASP A 169 4.19 4.66 9.72
N ASN A 170 3.08 5.33 10.05
CA ASN A 170 2.25 6.09 9.12
C ASN A 170 2.53 7.59 9.33
N PRO A 171 3.68 8.12 8.85
CA PRO A 171 3.98 9.54 9.00
C PRO A 171 2.86 10.38 8.37
N ASP A 172 2.49 11.49 9.03
CA ASP A 172 1.53 12.48 8.51
C ASP A 172 2.14 13.14 7.26
N TRP A 173 1.98 12.49 6.12
CA TRP A 173 2.48 12.97 4.84
C TRP A 173 1.62 14.13 4.34
N ARG A 174 2.24 15.29 4.13
CA ARG A 174 1.59 16.54 3.67
C ARG A 174 2.21 17.10 2.39
N GLY A 175 2.93 16.28 1.65
CA GLY A 175 3.58 16.67 0.41
C GLY A 175 2.61 16.99 -0.74
N SER A 176 3.18 17.47 -1.85
CA SER A 176 2.47 17.57 -3.13
C SER A 176 2.29 16.19 -3.75
N SER A 177 1.30 16.01 -4.62
CA SER A 177 1.10 14.71 -5.27
C SER A 177 2.27 14.32 -6.18
N GLU A 178 3.05 15.29 -6.67
CA GLU A 178 4.32 15.06 -7.38
C GLU A 178 5.39 14.44 -6.46
N ALA A 179 5.45 14.88 -5.20
CA ALA A 179 6.43 14.38 -4.24
C ALA A 179 6.14 12.95 -3.77
N MET A 180 4.93 12.42 -3.99
CA MET A 180 4.58 11.04 -3.62
C MET A 180 5.47 10.01 -4.32
N GLU A 181 5.94 10.33 -5.53
CA GLU A 181 6.74 9.39 -6.31
C GLU A 181 8.15 9.20 -5.74
N ALA A 182 8.87 10.30 -5.55
CA ALA A 182 10.20 10.28 -4.95
C ALA A 182 10.16 9.75 -3.50
N GLU A 183 9.17 10.17 -2.71
CA GLU A 183 9.00 9.67 -1.35
C GLU A 183 8.67 8.18 -1.36
N GLY A 184 7.80 7.74 -2.27
CA GLY A 184 7.38 6.34 -2.39
C GLY A 184 8.54 5.42 -2.74
N ALA A 185 9.41 5.87 -3.65
CA ALA A 185 10.64 5.16 -3.98
C ALA A 185 11.58 5.02 -2.78
N VAL A 186 11.82 6.13 -2.06
CA VAL A 186 12.68 6.11 -0.86
C VAL A 186 12.11 5.18 0.22
N MET A 187 10.81 5.24 0.47
CA MET A 187 10.14 4.36 1.42
C MET A 187 10.29 2.88 1.06
N CYS A 188 10.06 2.51 -0.20
CA CYS A 188 10.21 1.13 -0.65
C CYS A 188 11.66 0.63 -0.54
N VAL A 189 12.64 1.45 -0.90
CA VAL A 189 14.07 1.08 -0.80
C VAL A 189 14.49 0.91 0.67
N LYS A 190 14.06 1.82 1.55
CA LYS A 190 14.32 1.70 2.99
C LYS A 190 13.66 0.48 3.60
N GLY A 191 12.43 0.17 3.20
CA GLY A 191 11.69 -1.02 3.65
C GLY A 191 12.46 -2.32 3.37
N ILE A 192 13.06 -2.44 2.18
CA ILE A 192 13.90 -3.59 1.84
C ILE A 192 15.18 -3.63 2.68
N GLY A 193 15.83 -2.48 2.91
CA GLY A 193 17.07 -2.41 3.70
C GLY A 193 16.88 -2.74 5.19
N ALA A 194 15.67 -2.52 5.72
CA ALA A 194 15.30 -2.91 7.08
C ALA A 194 15.00 -4.42 7.21
N TYR A 195 14.82 -5.13 6.09
CA TYR A 195 14.50 -6.55 6.10
C TYR A 195 15.74 -7.41 6.39
N THR A 196 15.72 -8.11 7.52
CA THR A 196 16.72 -9.11 7.89
C THR A 196 16.22 -10.51 7.58
N PHE A 197 17.04 -11.31 6.91
CA PHE A 197 16.71 -12.69 6.54
C PHE A 197 16.96 -13.64 7.72
N CYS A 198 16.06 -14.59 7.94
CA CYS A 198 16.28 -15.74 8.83
C CYS A 198 16.80 -16.94 8.02
N GLU A 199 17.40 -17.93 8.70
CA GLU A 199 17.82 -19.18 8.06
C GLU A 199 16.65 -19.82 7.27
N PRO A 200 16.91 -20.43 6.09
CA PRO A 200 18.19 -20.95 5.59
C PRO A 200 18.97 -20.00 4.64
N CYS A 201 18.70 -18.70 4.67
CA CYS A 201 19.39 -17.74 3.82
C CYS A 201 20.85 -17.53 4.30
N ASP A 202 21.89 -18.02 3.60
CA ASP A 202 23.31 -17.76 3.96
C ASP A 202 23.74 -16.27 3.82
N PHE A 203 22.81 -15.34 3.71
CA PHE A 203 23.07 -13.91 3.61
C PHE A 203 22.30 -13.18 4.70
N SER A 204 22.97 -12.23 5.33
CA SER A 204 22.40 -11.52 6.48
C SER A 204 21.43 -10.41 6.08
N LYS A 205 21.62 -9.84 4.87
CA LYS A 205 20.90 -8.66 4.38
C LYS A 205 20.81 -8.63 2.85
N ALA A 206 19.80 -7.91 2.36
CA ALA A 206 19.67 -7.53 0.95
C ALA A 206 19.69 -6.01 0.87
N ARG A 207 20.29 -5.48 -0.20
CA ARG A 207 20.37 -4.05 -0.47
C ARG A 207 20.02 -3.79 -1.92
N VAL A 208 19.25 -2.74 -2.17
CA VAL A 208 19.05 -2.23 -3.52
C VAL A 208 20.34 -1.60 -4.01
N SER A 209 20.92 -2.16 -5.06
CA SER A 209 22.20 -1.73 -5.65
C SER A 209 22.00 -0.97 -6.95
N LYS A 210 20.93 -1.29 -7.67
CA LYS A 210 20.52 -0.63 -8.92
C LYS A 210 19.02 -0.41 -8.91
N PHE A 211 18.62 0.83 -9.21
CA PHE A 211 17.23 1.25 -9.36
C PHE A 211 17.01 1.82 -10.76
N THR A 212 15.99 1.34 -11.45
CA THR A 212 15.59 1.83 -12.78
C THR A 212 14.18 2.43 -12.69
N SER A 213 14.02 3.70 -13.04
CA SER A 213 12.71 4.36 -13.23
C SER A 213 12.47 4.63 -14.71
N ASP A 214 11.22 4.91 -15.06
CA ASP A 214 10.85 5.64 -16.26
C ASP A 214 11.44 7.07 -16.28
N GLU A 215 11.68 7.58 -17.51
CA GLU A 215 12.46 8.81 -17.75
C GLU A 215 11.65 10.12 -17.56
N ASP A 216 10.35 10.06 -17.26
CA ASP A 216 9.52 11.24 -16.96
C ASP A 216 9.52 11.65 -15.49
N SER A 217 10.21 10.89 -14.65
CA SER A 217 10.31 11.13 -13.21
C SER A 217 11.56 11.93 -12.89
N ASN A 218 11.40 13.11 -12.28
CA ASN A 218 12.49 13.90 -11.71
C ASN A 218 13.01 13.23 -10.42
N MET A 219 13.51 12.00 -10.55
CA MET A 219 14.19 11.28 -9.50
C MET A 219 15.59 11.86 -9.41
N ILE A 220 15.72 12.96 -8.64
CA ILE A 220 17.03 13.47 -8.21
C ILE A 220 17.84 12.25 -7.75
N SER A 221 19.04 12.16 -8.29
CA SER A 221 20.11 11.20 -8.04
C SER A 221 20.39 10.94 -6.54
N ALA A 222 19.47 10.29 -5.85
CA ALA A 222 19.57 10.00 -4.41
C ALA A 222 20.11 8.60 -4.12
N ALA A 223 20.73 7.96 -5.11
CA ALA A 223 21.47 6.71 -4.97
C ALA A 223 22.97 6.92 -5.16
N THR A 224 23.54 7.97 -4.56
CA THR A 224 24.97 7.91 -4.20
C THR A 224 25.11 7.02 -2.97
N PRO A 225 26.14 6.16 -2.88
CA PRO A 225 26.32 5.21 -1.77
C PRO A 225 26.27 5.82 -0.36
N GLU A 226 26.48 7.13 -0.26
CA GLU A 226 26.55 7.91 0.98
C GLU A 226 25.19 8.20 1.62
N THR A 227 24.08 8.23 0.88
CA THR A 227 22.72 8.48 1.43
C THR A 227 22.03 7.24 2.00
N LEU A 228 22.65 6.07 1.91
CA LEU A 228 22.09 4.77 2.33
C LEU A 228 22.69 4.22 3.64
N ASN A 229 23.49 5.01 4.36
CA ASN A 229 24.01 4.67 5.69
C ASN A 229 23.31 5.49 6.80
N LEU A 230 21.99 5.42 6.86
CA LEU A 230 21.18 5.83 8.02
C LEU A 230 20.12 4.75 8.28
#